data_AF-A0A6C0IJ44-F1
#
_entry.id   AF-A0A6C0IJ44-F1
#
_cell.length_a   1.000
_cell.length_b   1.000
_cell.length_c   1.000
_cell.angle_alpha   90.00
_cell.angle_beta   90.00
_cell.angle_gamma   90.00
#
_symmetry.space_group_name_H-M   'P 1'
#
loop_
_entity.id
_entity.type
_entity.pdbx_description
1 polymer ?
#
loop_
_entity_poly.entity_id
_entity_poly.type
_entity_poly.pdbx_seq_one_letter_code
_entity_poly.pdbx_strand_id
1 'polypeptide(L)'
;MSKLFHIAFTTIVVCILFYLAVIIYFSNNKKEGFLSFSDTNLSAGEYPLAVDKPILYGDYNVLTKPHLSAFNASDIYKEYPIFPAHSLDINRIRYWTKPENGTCSRAEMCGYLYDEYTPQNIPPPPPTPGWNKRVNYYEEDY
;
A
#
# COMPACT_ATOMS: atom_id res chain seq x y z
N MET A 1 30.30 45.06 41.75
CA MET A 1 29.76 44.77 40.39
C MET A 1 29.45 43.29 40.13
N SER A 2 29.99 42.32 40.88
CA SER A 2 29.75 40.89 40.61
C SER A 2 28.34 40.40 40.95
N LYS A 3 27.75 40.81 42.09
CA LYS A 3 26.44 40.28 42.52
C LYS A 3 25.27 40.65 41.59
N LEU A 4 25.26 41.87 41.05
CA LEU A 4 24.22 42.32 40.11
C LEU A 4 24.31 41.56 38.78
N PHE A 5 25.54 41.31 38.32
CA PHE A 5 25.80 40.51 37.12
C PHE A 5 25.39 39.04 37.30
N HIS A 6 25.69 38.44 38.46
CA HIS A 6 25.23 37.08 38.76
C HIS A 6 23.71 36.97 38.84
N ILE A 7 23.02 37.96 39.41
CA ILE A 7 21.54 37.98 39.46
C ILE A 7 20.94 38.16 38.05
N ALA A 8 21.52 39.04 37.22
CA ALA A 8 21.08 39.19 35.83
C ALA A 8 21.31 37.92 35.01
N PHE A 9 22.44 37.24 35.22
CA PHE A 9 22.74 35.99 34.54
C PHE A 9 21.79 34.85 34.97
N THR A 10 21.54 34.68 36.27
CA THR A 10 20.64 33.62 36.75
C THR A 10 19.20 33.85 36.31
N THR A 11 18.72 35.10 36.29
CA THR A 11 17.37 35.42 35.79
C THR A 11 17.21 35.09 34.32
N ILE A 12 18.21 35.39 33.47
CA ILE A 12 18.19 35.02 32.05
C ILE A 12 18.13 33.49 31.87
N VAL A 13 18.95 32.74 32.61
CA VAL A 13 18.96 31.28 32.51
C VAL A 13 17.61 30.67 32.92
N VAL A 14 16.99 31.18 33.99
CA VAL A 14 15.66 30.72 34.43
C VAL A 14 14.59 31.02 33.37
N CYS A 15 14.63 32.19 32.73
CA CYS A 15 13.70 32.52 31.64
C CYS A 15 13.84 31.58 30.44
N ILE A 16 15.08 31.22 30.07
CA ILE A 16 15.35 30.27 28.97
C ILE A 16 14.81 28.87 29.32
N LEU A 17 15.06 28.40 30.55
CA LEU A 17 14.57 27.09 30.99
C LEU A 17 13.04 27.04 31.04
N PHE A 18 12.40 28.12 31.48
CA PHE A 18 10.94 28.23 31.48
C PHE A 18 10.36 28.20 30.06
N TYR A 19 10.98 28.93 29.13
CA TYR A 19 10.58 28.94 27.72
C TYR A 19 10.69 27.54 27.08
N LEU A 20 11.78 26.81 27.33
CA LEU A 20 11.96 25.44 26.84
C LEU A 20 10.93 24.48 27.44
N ALA A 21 10.62 24.60 28.73
CA ALA A 21 9.61 23.78 29.40
C ALA A 21 8.20 23.98 28.78
N VAL A 22 7.85 25.23 28.44
CA VAL A 22 6.60 25.56 27.76
C VAL A 22 6.53 24.91 26.38
N ILE A 23 7.61 24.98 25.59
CA ILE A 23 7.66 24.33 24.26
C ILE A 23 7.44 22.82 24.38
N ILE A 24 8.10 22.15 25.33
CA ILE A 24 7.98 20.70 25.53
C ILE A 24 6.55 20.33 25.95
N TYR A 25 5.96 21.11 26.86
CA TYR A 25 4.58 20.89 27.30
C TYR A 25 3.58 20.99 26.14
N PHE A 26 3.73 21.98 25.27
CA PHE A 26 2.87 22.11 24.08
C PHE A 26 3.18 21.07 22.99
N SER A 27 4.44 20.64 22.85
CA SER A 27 4.84 19.60 21.90
C SER A 27 4.30 18.21 22.26
N ASN A 28 4.03 17.94 23.54
CA ASN A 28 3.51 16.66 24.00
C ASN A 28 1.98 16.50 23.80
N ASN A 29 1.29 17.55 23.34
CA ASN A 29 -0.13 17.49 22.96
C ASN A 29 -0.36 17.00 21.52
N LYS A 30 0.60 16.27 20.94
CA LYS A 30 0.35 15.54 19.69
C LYS A 30 -0.64 14.43 20.01
N LYS A 31 -1.90 14.64 19.63
CA LYS A 31 -2.87 13.55 19.55
C LYS A 31 -2.24 12.49 18.66
N GLU A 32 -2.08 11.28 19.17
CA GLU A 32 -1.71 10.08 18.42
C GLU A 32 -2.78 9.84 17.34
N GLY A 33 -2.66 10.57 16.24
CA GLY A 33 -3.40 10.33 15.00
C GLY A 33 -2.60 9.30 14.24
N PHE A 34 -3.16 8.10 14.14
CA PHE A 34 -2.66 7.03 13.29
C PHE A 34 -2.35 7.60 11.89
N LEU A 35 -1.06 7.60 11.55
CA LEU A 35 -0.44 7.97 10.27
C LEU A 35 -0.23 9.47 10.00
N SER A 36 1.05 9.81 9.84
CA SER A 36 1.54 11.10 9.38
C SER A 36 1.09 11.31 7.93
N PHE A 37 0.50 12.48 7.66
CA PHE A 37 0.19 13.00 6.32
C PHE A 37 1.42 13.07 5.37
N SER A 38 2.61 12.71 5.86
CA SER A 38 3.89 12.70 5.14
C SER A 38 4.35 11.30 4.69
N ASP A 39 3.50 10.27 4.71
CA ASP A 39 3.77 9.02 3.99
C ASP A 39 3.22 9.14 2.57
N THR A 40 3.99 9.71 1.65
CA THR A 40 3.62 9.87 0.22
C THR A 40 3.39 8.54 -0.52
N ASN A 41 3.57 7.40 0.16
CA ASN A 41 3.32 6.05 -0.36
C ASN A 41 2.01 5.42 0.14
N LEU A 42 1.27 6.08 1.04
CA LEU A 42 -0.01 5.62 1.53
C LEU A 42 -1.08 6.64 1.12
N SER A 43 -1.55 6.52 -0.14
CA SER A 43 -2.74 7.26 -0.58
C SER A 43 -3.94 6.73 0.20
N ALA A 44 -4.48 7.54 1.11
CA ALA A 44 -5.77 7.27 1.70
C ALA A 44 -6.81 7.22 0.56
N GLY A 45 -7.61 6.16 0.53
CA GLY A 45 -8.64 6.01 -0.50
C GLY A 45 -9.64 7.18 -0.48
N GLU A 46 -10.22 7.49 -1.63
CA GLU A 46 -11.15 8.62 -1.77
C GLU A 46 -12.51 8.30 -1.12
N TYR A 47 -12.99 9.20 -0.26
CA TYR A 47 -14.36 9.13 0.27
C TYR A 47 -15.37 9.54 -0.82
N PRO A 48 -16.54 8.86 -0.97
CA PRO A 48 -17.06 7.77 -0.13
C PRO A 48 -16.64 6.37 -0.58
N LEU A 49 -15.95 6.23 -1.71
CA LEU A 49 -15.59 4.92 -2.27
C LEU A 49 -14.79 4.06 -1.29
N ALA A 50 -13.85 4.64 -0.55
CA ALA A 50 -13.05 3.94 0.45
C ALA A 50 -13.87 3.43 1.66
N VAL A 51 -15.09 3.93 1.85
CA VAL A 51 -16.01 3.47 2.90
C VAL A 51 -16.93 2.38 2.37
N ASP A 52 -17.41 2.54 1.14
CA ASP A 52 -18.43 1.65 0.56
C ASP A 52 -17.85 0.46 -0.21
N LYS A 53 -16.59 0.55 -0.64
CA LYS A 53 -15.92 -0.41 -1.53
C LYS A 53 -14.57 -0.88 -0.97
N PRO A 54 -14.16 -2.12 -1.28
CA PRO A 54 -12.87 -2.64 -0.86
C PRO A 54 -11.71 -2.04 -1.67
N ILE A 55 -10.49 -2.23 -1.16
CA ILE A 55 -9.27 -1.56 -1.64
C ILE A 55 -9.00 -1.76 -3.14
N LEU A 56 -9.32 -2.94 -3.70
CA LEU A 56 -9.05 -3.25 -5.12
C LEU A 56 -10.32 -3.16 -5.98
N TYR A 57 -11.32 -2.41 -5.53
CA TYR A 57 -12.51 -2.13 -6.33
C TYR A 57 -12.16 -1.39 -7.62
N GLY A 58 -12.63 -1.91 -8.75
CA GLY A 58 -12.33 -1.40 -10.09
C GLY A 58 -11.25 -2.21 -10.80
N ASP A 59 -10.27 -2.73 -10.05
CA ASP A 59 -9.24 -3.64 -10.57
C ASP A 59 -9.68 -5.10 -10.51
N TYR A 60 -10.46 -5.47 -9.48
CA TYR A 60 -11.05 -6.79 -9.30
C TYR A 60 -12.56 -6.71 -9.11
N ASN A 61 -13.26 -7.71 -9.65
CA ASN A 61 -14.69 -7.89 -9.45
C ASN A 61 -14.95 -8.23 -7.99
N VAL A 62 -15.83 -7.47 -7.33
CA VAL A 62 -16.19 -7.68 -5.92
C VAL A 62 -17.39 -8.60 -5.85
N LEU A 63 -17.35 -9.58 -4.92
CA LEU A 63 -18.49 -10.45 -4.67
C LEU A 63 -19.70 -9.66 -4.22
N THR A 64 -20.89 -10.02 -4.72
CA THR A 64 -22.15 -9.40 -4.30
C THR A 64 -22.42 -9.63 -2.80
N LYS A 65 -21.95 -10.74 -2.25
CA LYS A 65 -22.07 -11.11 -0.83
C LYS A 65 -20.75 -11.70 -0.33
N PRO A 66 -19.86 -10.88 0.25
CA PRO A 66 -18.63 -11.35 0.86
C PRO A 66 -18.92 -12.37 1.97
N HIS A 67 -18.18 -13.47 1.99
CA HIS A 67 -18.34 -14.56 2.96
C HIS A 67 -17.00 -15.28 3.11
N LEU A 68 -16.77 -15.94 4.26
CA LEU A 68 -15.60 -16.81 4.40
C LEU A 68 -15.70 -17.98 3.43
N SER A 69 -14.61 -18.30 2.75
CA SER A 69 -14.58 -19.45 1.87
C SER A 69 -14.46 -20.76 2.66
N ALA A 70 -14.78 -21.87 2.00
CA ALA A 70 -14.55 -23.20 2.56
C ALA A 70 -13.12 -23.71 2.29
N PHE A 71 -12.20 -22.84 1.89
CA PHE A 71 -10.85 -23.24 1.52
C PHE A 71 -10.03 -23.70 2.73
N ASN A 72 -9.28 -24.76 2.51
CA ASN A 72 -8.25 -25.23 3.43
C ASN A 72 -6.84 -24.96 2.87
N ALA A 73 -5.81 -25.34 3.63
CA ALA A 73 -4.41 -25.15 3.23
C ALA A 73 -4.06 -25.81 1.88
N SER A 74 -4.66 -26.96 1.56
CA SER A 74 -4.42 -27.67 0.30
C SER A 74 -5.10 -27.03 -0.91
N ASP A 75 -6.21 -26.30 -0.69
CA ASP A 75 -6.90 -25.57 -1.74
C ASP A 75 -6.10 -24.32 -2.13
N ILE A 76 -5.68 -23.52 -1.14
CA ILE A 76 -4.90 -22.30 -1.39
C ILE A 76 -3.49 -22.59 -1.92
N TYR A 77 -2.92 -23.75 -1.58
CA TYR A 77 -1.59 -24.15 -2.07
C TYR A 77 -1.55 -24.25 -3.60
N LYS A 78 -2.66 -24.63 -4.24
CA LYS A 78 -2.75 -24.72 -5.71
C LYS A 78 -2.70 -23.35 -6.38
N GLU A 79 -3.11 -22.31 -5.66
CA GLU A 79 -3.05 -20.92 -6.14
C GLU A 79 -1.67 -20.29 -5.88
N TYR A 80 -0.83 -20.91 -5.06
CA TYR A 80 0.49 -20.35 -4.76
C TYR A 80 1.42 -20.46 -5.99
N PRO A 81 2.16 -19.41 -6.35
CA PRO A 81 2.99 -19.36 -7.55
C PRO A 81 4.31 -20.13 -7.38
N ILE A 82 4.24 -21.45 -7.25
CA ILE A 82 5.41 -22.33 -7.19
C ILE A 82 5.72 -22.83 -8.59
N PHE A 83 6.79 -22.32 -9.19
CA PHE A 83 7.27 -22.73 -10.50
C PHE A 83 8.61 -23.46 -10.39
N PRO A 84 8.89 -24.45 -11.26
CA PRO A 84 10.22 -25.02 -11.39
C PRO A 84 11.27 -23.94 -11.70
N ALA A 85 12.50 -24.11 -11.20
CA ALA A 85 13.58 -23.11 -11.34
C ALA A 85 13.92 -22.72 -12.80
N HIS A 86 13.56 -23.56 -13.78
CA HIS A 86 13.77 -23.32 -15.21
C HIS A 86 12.49 -23.02 -15.98
N SER A 87 11.35 -22.82 -15.30
CA SER A 87 10.08 -22.55 -15.97
C SER A 87 10.02 -21.12 -16.49
N LEU A 88 9.58 -20.97 -17.75
CA LEU A 88 9.24 -19.69 -18.35
C LEU A 88 7.87 -19.19 -17.90
N ASP A 89 7.08 -20.01 -17.20
CA ASP A 89 5.71 -19.68 -16.79
C ASP A 89 5.67 -18.51 -15.79
N ILE A 90 6.74 -18.31 -15.02
CA ILE A 90 6.91 -17.15 -14.13
C ILE A 90 6.79 -15.84 -14.91
N ASN A 91 7.27 -15.81 -16.16
CA ASN A 91 7.21 -14.63 -17.02
C ASN A 91 5.88 -14.49 -17.78
N ARG A 92 5.02 -15.52 -17.76
CA ARG A 92 3.73 -15.51 -18.46
C ARG A 92 2.62 -14.89 -17.62
N ILE A 93 2.72 -14.94 -16.30
CA ILE A 93 1.71 -14.38 -15.41
C ILE A 93 2.08 -12.93 -15.07
N ARG A 94 1.51 -11.99 -15.82
CA ARG A 94 1.62 -10.56 -15.51
C ARG A 94 0.52 -10.09 -14.55
N TYR A 95 -0.67 -10.69 -14.64
CA TYR A 95 -1.84 -10.31 -13.87
C TYR A 95 -2.49 -11.57 -13.29
N TRP A 96 -2.87 -11.50 -12.02
CA TRP A 96 -3.53 -12.60 -11.33
C TRP A 96 -5.04 -12.52 -11.55
N THR A 97 -5.70 -13.67 -11.60
CA THR A 97 -7.18 -13.72 -11.67
C THR A 97 -7.83 -13.31 -10.36
N LYS A 98 -7.17 -13.60 -9.24
CA LYS A 98 -7.53 -13.21 -7.87
C LYS A 98 -6.37 -12.44 -7.24
N PRO A 99 -6.63 -11.45 -6.37
CA PRO A 99 -5.57 -10.63 -5.80
C PRO A 99 -4.73 -11.37 -4.75
N GLU A 100 -5.25 -12.46 -4.19
CA GLU A 100 -4.65 -13.16 -3.06
C GLU A 100 -3.56 -14.18 -3.44
N ASN A 101 -3.62 -14.76 -4.64
CA ASN A 101 -2.60 -15.68 -5.16
C ASN A 101 -2.14 -16.77 -4.17
N GLY A 102 -3.09 -17.34 -3.40
CA GLY A 102 -2.78 -18.34 -2.36
C GLY A 102 -2.02 -17.82 -1.12
N THR A 103 -1.87 -16.50 -0.93
CA THR A 103 -1.04 -15.90 0.14
C THR A 103 -1.83 -15.32 1.32
N CYS A 104 -3.09 -15.72 1.50
CA CYS A 104 -3.93 -15.18 2.58
C CYS A 104 -3.42 -15.56 3.97
N SER A 105 -3.69 -14.68 4.96
CA SER A 105 -3.33 -14.94 6.36
C SER A 105 -3.98 -16.21 6.92
N ARG A 106 -5.16 -16.58 6.41
CA ARG A 106 -5.84 -17.85 6.65
C ARG A 106 -6.48 -18.37 5.37
N ALA A 107 -6.59 -19.69 5.22
CA ALA A 107 -7.14 -20.29 4.02
C ALA A 107 -8.61 -19.88 3.76
N GLU A 108 -9.44 -19.88 4.79
CA GLU A 108 -10.84 -19.42 4.77
C GLU A 108 -11.01 -17.94 4.39
N MET A 109 -9.93 -17.15 4.45
CA MET A 109 -9.90 -15.76 4.04
C MET A 109 -9.42 -15.58 2.59
N CYS A 110 -9.07 -16.64 1.87
CA CYS A 110 -8.91 -16.56 0.41
C CYS A 110 -10.28 -16.67 -0.25
N GLY A 111 -10.53 -15.90 -1.31
CA GLY A 111 -11.77 -15.92 -2.10
C GLY A 111 -12.97 -15.30 -1.39
N TYR A 112 -12.74 -14.54 -0.31
CA TYR A 112 -13.83 -14.05 0.54
C TYR A 112 -14.49 -12.76 0.04
N LEU A 113 -13.75 -11.98 -0.75
CA LEU A 113 -14.09 -10.58 -1.08
C LEU A 113 -14.19 -10.32 -2.58
N TYR A 114 -13.34 -10.97 -3.37
CA TYR A 114 -13.25 -10.79 -4.82
C TYR A 114 -13.69 -12.06 -5.55
N ASP A 115 -14.27 -11.89 -6.73
CA ASP A 115 -14.71 -12.99 -7.59
C ASP A 115 -13.51 -13.76 -8.16
N GLU A 116 -13.74 -15.01 -8.55
CA GLU A 116 -12.71 -15.92 -9.02
C GLU A 116 -12.14 -15.52 -10.38
N TYR A 117 -12.94 -14.83 -11.20
CA TYR A 117 -12.52 -14.33 -12.49
C TYR A 117 -12.81 -12.84 -12.61
N THR A 118 -11.74 -12.05 -12.57
CA THR A 118 -11.79 -10.68 -13.05
C THR A 118 -11.12 -10.59 -14.42
N PRO A 119 -11.85 -10.21 -15.49
CA PRO A 119 -11.25 -9.94 -16.78
C PRO A 119 -10.26 -8.79 -16.63
N GLN A 120 -9.00 -9.06 -16.95
CA GLN A 120 -7.93 -8.07 -16.85
C GLN A 120 -8.10 -7.06 -17.98
N ASN A 121 -8.21 -5.77 -17.65
CA ASN A 121 -8.19 -4.71 -18.64
C ASN A 121 -6.74 -4.46 -19.08
N ILE A 122 -6.26 -5.31 -19.98
CA ILE A 122 -4.92 -5.19 -20.55
C ILE A 122 -4.95 -4.00 -21.51
N PRO A 123 -4.23 -2.90 -21.22
CA PRO A 123 -4.18 -1.79 -22.15
C PRO A 123 -3.58 -2.28 -23.48
N PRO A 124 -4.05 -1.76 -24.63
CA PRO A 124 -3.47 -2.12 -25.91
C PRO A 124 -1.97 -1.85 -25.89
N PRO A 125 -1.17 -2.67 -26.61
CA PRO A 125 0.26 -2.44 -26.69
C PRO A 125 0.52 -1.00 -27.14
N PRO A 126 1.53 -0.30 -26.57
CA PRO A 126 1.84 1.05 -26.98
C PRO A 126 2.14 1.06 -28.48
N PRO A 127 1.72 2.07 -29.26
CA PRO A 127 1.92 2.08 -30.71
C PRO A 127 3.40 1.97 -31.08
N THR A 128 3.70 1.30 -32.19
CA THR A 128 5.07 1.14 -32.69
C THR A 128 5.76 2.50 -32.81
N PRO A 129 6.91 2.71 -32.16
CA PRO A 129 7.69 3.92 -32.36
C PRO A 129 8.08 4.02 -33.84
N GLY A 130 7.67 5.09 -34.53
CA GLY A 130 8.13 5.37 -35.90
C GLY A 130 9.65 5.55 -35.96
N TRP A 131 10.25 5.39 -37.15
CA TRP A 131 11.68 5.48 -37.55
C TRP A 131 12.74 4.76 -36.68
N ASN A 132 12.63 4.76 -35.36
CA ASN A 132 13.53 4.13 -34.40
C ASN A 132 12.79 3.02 -33.65
N LYS A 133 12.54 1.90 -34.34
CA LYS A 133 12.07 0.66 -33.70
C LYS A 133 13.07 0.29 -32.60
N ARG A 134 12.62 0.21 -31.35
CA ARG A 134 13.46 -0.32 -30.27
C ARG A 134 13.73 -1.80 -30.56
N VAL A 135 14.96 -2.25 -30.32
CA VAL A 135 15.31 -3.68 -30.41
C VAL A 135 14.37 -4.47 -29.48
N ASN A 136 13.78 -5.57 -29.98
CA ASN A 136 12.76 -6.41 -29.32
C ASN A 136 11.33 -5.84 -29.23
N TYR A 137 10.92 -4.93 -30.13
CA TYR A 137 9.50 -4.59 -30.30
C TYR A 137 8.90 -5.45 -31.42
N TYR A 138 7.93 -6.31 -31.07
CA TYR A 138 7.21 -7.18 -32.01
C TYR A 138 5.77 -6.67 -32.15
N GLU A 139 5.30 -6.48 -33.38
CA GLU A 139 3.88 -6.27 -33.66
C GLU A 139 3.19 -7.64 -33.53
N GLU A 140 2.19 -7.75 -32.65
CA GLU A 140 1.34 -8.94 -32.59
C GLU A 140 0.30 -8.86 -33.72
N ASP A 141 0.51 -9.61 -34.80
CA ASP A 141 -0.50 -9.84 -35.83
C ASP A 141 -1.57 -10.81 -35.28
N TYR A 142 -2.78 -10.31 -35.03
CA TYR A 142 -3.97 -11.11 -34.72
C TYR A 142 -4.79 -11.40 -35.98
#